data_AF-A0A3R6T9T0-F1
#
_entry.id   AF-A0A3R6T9T0-F1
#
_cell.length_a   1.000
_cell.length_b   1.000
_cell.length_c   1.000
_cell.angle_alpha   90.00
_cell.angle_beta   90.00
_cell.angle_gamma   90.00
#
_symmetry.space_group_name_H-M   'P 1'
#
loop_
_entity.id
_entity.type
_entity.pdbx_description
1 polymer ?
#
loop_
_entity_poly.entity_id
_entity_poly.type
_entity_poly.pdbx_seq_one_letter_code
_entity_poly.pdbx_strand_id
1 'polypeptide(L)'
;MELTELSKFLKEQNESGKGFQIHLNSGNLDKRSQHNTDVEFGDLYFTNCKLLKNTTFLSFSNDKKEPIKFYKETPLYPIEINSNLFIDITKIELVENVEDFKDWFMFPSSRVINLYMFPENNNVDGHRNIITVGFRLC
;
A
#
# COMPACT_ATOMS: atom_id res chain seq x y z
N MET A 1 4.36 15.23 -2.89
CA MET A 1 3.25 15.29 -3.85
C MET A 1 1.95 15.46 -3.10
N GLU A 2 0.89 15.94 -3.75
CA GLU A 2 -0.39 16.21 -3.06
C GLU A 2 -1.27 14.94 -2.97
N LEU A 3 -2.14 14.87 -1.95
CA LEU A 3 -3.10 13.76 -1.78
C LEU A 3 -4.06 13.62 -2.98
N THR A 4 -4.36 14.72 -3.66
CA THR A 4 -5.20 14.73 -4.87
C THR A 4 -4.52 14.03 -6.04
N GLU A 5 -3.20 14.21 -6.19
CA GLU A 5 -2.41 13.50 -7.19
C GLU A 5 -2.29 12.01 -6.87
N LEU A 6 -2.08 11.66 -5.60
CA LEU A 6 -2.10 10.28 -5.14
C LEU A 6 -3.43 9.60 -5.50
N SER A 7 -4.55 10.28 -5.22
CA SER A 7 -5.89 9.78 -5.52
C SER A 7 -6.09 9.49 -7.01
N LYS A 8 -5.51 10.30 -7.89
CA LYS A 8 -5.54 10.08 -9.33
C LYS A 8 -4.80 8.79 -9.72
N PHE A 9 -3.57 8.60 -9.22
CA PHE A 9 -2.80 7.38 -9.54
C PHE A 9 -3.47 6.13 -9.01
N LEU A 10 -4.00 6.16 -7.78
CA LEU A 10 -4.73 5.02 -7.20
C LEU A 10 -5.94 4.63 -8.07
N LYS A 11 -6.68 5.64 -8.56
CA LYS A 11 -7.82 5.42 -9.46
C LYS A 11 -7.38 4.80 -10.79
N GLU A 12 -6.37 5.36 -11.44
CA GLU A 12 -5.83 4.83 -12.71
C GLU A 12 -5.37 3.37 -12.57
N GLN A 13 -4.70 3.03 -11.46
CA GLN A 13 -4.25 1.67 -11.20
C GLN A 13 -5.42 0.70 -10.99
N ASN A 14 -6.46 1.11 -10.26
CA ASN A 14 -7.69 0.31 -10.12
C ASN A 14 -8.37 0.04 -11.46
N GLU A 15 -8.42 1.03 -12.34
CA GLU A 15 -9.00 0.92 -13.68
C GLU A 15 -8.17 0.00 -14.57
N SER A 16 -6.86 -0.06 -14.37
CA SER A 16 -5.97 -0.98 -15.09
C SER A 16 -6.12 -2.45 -14.68
N GLY A 17 -6.67 -2.73 -13.49
CA GLY A 17 -6.82 -4.09 -12.94
C GLY A 17 -5.51 -4.76 -12.48
N LYS A 18 -4.37 -4.07 -12.56
CA LYS A 18 -3.05 -4.63 -12.22
C LYS A 18 -2.78 -4.71 -10.72
N GLY A 19 -3.51 -3.96 -9.91
CA GLY A 19 -3.40 -3.99 -8.45
C GLY A 19 -2.13 -3.34 -7.89
N PHE A 20 -1.84 -3.63 -6.63
CA PHE A 20 -0.84 -2.96 -5.81
C PHE A 20 0.01 -3.96 -5.03
N GLN A 21 1.21 -3.53 -4.70
CA GLN A 21 2.12 -4.18 -3.76
C GLN A 21 2.34 -3.21 -2.60
N ILE A 22 2.31 -3.70 -1.36
CA ILE A 22 2.46 -2.84 -0.19
C ILE A 22 3.53 -3.40 0.73
N HIS A 23 4.45 -2.53 1.13
CA HIS A 23 5.31 -2.76 2.28
C HIS A 23 4.88 -1.84 3.42
N LEU A 24 4.85 -2.36 4.64
CA LEU A 24 4.64 -1.60 5.86
C LEU A 24 5.90 -1.68 6.69
N ASN A 25 6.49 -0.53 6.94
CA ASN A 25 7.64 -0.41 7.81
C ASN A 25 7.28 0.38 9.07
N SER A 26 7.56 -0.20 10.24
CA SER A 26 7.29 0.42 11.54
C SER A 26 8.49 1.17 12.15
N GLY A 27 9.62 1.18 11.45
CA GLY A 27 10.92 1.57 11.97
C GLY A 27 11.50 2.86 11.43
N ASN A 28 12.51 3.35 12.15
CA ASN A 28 13.23 4.58 11.86
C ASN A 28 14.09 4.45 10.59
N LEU A 29 13.76 5.23 9.55
CA LEU A 29 14.67 5.49 8.42
C LEU A 29 15.68 6.57 8.82
N ASP A 30 16.50 6.30 9.83
CA ASP A 30 17.60 7.21 10.14
C ASP A 30 18.57 7.18 8.96
N LYS A 31 18.90 8.35 8.39
CA LYS A 31 19.78 8.49 7.21
C LYS A 31 21.17 7.87 7.43
N ARG A 32 21.53 7.58 8.68
CA ARG A 32 22.81 6.95 9.07
C ARG A 32 22.75 5.43 9.11
N SER A 33 21.58 4.82 9.27
CA SER A 33 21.44 3.37 9.28
C SER A 33 20.91 2.91 7.93
N GLN A 34 21.74 2.24 7.14
CA GLN A 34 21.32 1.56 5.90
C GLN A 34 20.37 0.36 6.15
N HIS A 35 19.80 0.24 7.35
CA HIS A 35 18.99 -0.89 7.78
C HIS A 35 17.81 -0.39 8.61
N ASN A 36 16.59 -0.74 8.17
CA ASN A 36 15.42 -0.75 9.04
C ASN A 36 15.70 -1.77 10.16
N THR A 37 15.72 -1.32 11.41
CA THR A 37 15.96 -2.18 12.58
C THR A 37 14.69 -2.64 13.26
N ASP A 38 13.53 -2.28 12.72
CA ASP A 38 12.21 -2.63 13.25
C ASP A 38 11.47 -3.64 12.35
N VAL A 39 10.24 -3.98 12.72
CA VAL A 39 9.42 -4.97 11.99
C VAL A 39 8.95 -4.39 10.65
N GLU A 40 9.15 -5.18 9.59
CA GLU A 40 8.67 -4.90 8.25
C GLU A 40 7.75 -6.02 7.75
N PHE A 41 6.63 -5.63 7.12
CA PHE A 41 5.81 -6.51 6.32
C PHE A 41 6.01 -6.16 4.85
N GLY A 42 6.63 -7.06 4.10
CA GLY A 42 6.87 -6.89 2.67
C GLY A 42 5.86 -7.64 1.79
N ASP A 43 5.78 -7.20 0.54
CA ASP A 43 5.11 -7.85 -0.59
C ASP A 43 3.66 -8.29 -0.34
N LEU A 44 2.86 -7.43 0.30
CA LEU A 44 1.42 -7.64 0.41
C LEU A 44 0.72 -7.24 -0.90
N TYR A 45 -0.10 -8.14 -1.44
CA TYR A 45 -0.78 -7.94 -2.72
C TYR A 45 -2.26 -7.58 -2.55
N PHE A 46 -2.68 -6.53 -3.26
CA PHE A 46 -4.07 -6.08 -3.28
C PHE A 46 -4.54 -5.79 -4.71
N THR A 47 -5.74 -6.22 -5.08
CA THR A 47 -6.29 -5.99 -6.42
C THR A 47 -7.05 -4.68 -6.54
N ASN A 48 -7.40 -4.05 -5.42
CA ASN A 48 -8.26 -2.87 -5.40
C ASN A 48 -7.91 -1.92 -4.25
N CYS A 49 -8.14 -0.63 -4.48
CA CYS A 49 -7.98 0.44 -3.50
C CYS A 49 -9.18 1.39 -3.53
N LYS A 50 -9.84 1.67 -2.41
CA LYS A 50 -11.01 2.58 -2.41
C LYS A 50 -11.12 3.38 -1.12
N LEU A 51 -11.58 4.62 -1.23
CA LEU A 51 -12.01 5.38 -0.06
C LEU A 51 -13.33 4.79 0.46
N LEU A 52 -13.38 4.42 1.74
CA LEU A 52 -14.61 3.93 2.35
C LEU A 52 -15.61 5.08 2.54
N LYS A 53 -16.87 4.87 2.14
CA LYS A 53 -17.93 5.89 2.15
C LYS A 53 -18.06 6.53 3.54
N ASN A 54 -18.13 7.86 3.57
CA ASN A 54 -18.30 8.68 4.78
C ASN A 54 -17.20 8.48 5.83
N THR A 55 -16.00 8.07 5.40
CA THR A 55 -14.82 7.95 6.28
C THR A 55 -13.59 8.56 5.63
N THR A 56 -12.50 8.60 6.38
CA THR A 56 -11.17 8.98 5.93
C THR A 56 -10.28 7.77 5.61
N PHE A 57 -10.85 6.55 5.62
CA PHE A 57 -10.07 5.34 5.43
C PHE A 57 -9.95 4.96 3.95
N LEU A 58 -8.71 4.93 3.46
CA LEU A 58 -8.34 4.26 2.23
C LEU A 58 -8.19 2.76 2.50
N SER A 59 -8.94 1.95 1.77
CA SER A 59 -8.97 0.50 1.93
C SER A 59 -8.34 -0.18 0.73
N PHE A 60 -7.30 -0.97 0.99
CA PHE A 60 -6.75 -1.92 0.03
C PHE A 60 -7.32 -3.30 0.33
N SER A 61 -7.81 -3.98 -0.70
CA SER A 61 -8.51 -5.26 -0.58
C SER A 61 -8.31 -6.13 -1.82
N ASN A 62 -8.66 -7.40 -1.69
CA ASN A 62 -8.64 -8.35 -2.80
C ASN A 62 -10.03 -8.65 -3.38
N ASP A 63 -11.02 -7.77 -3.15
CA ASP A 63 -12.43 -7.97 -3.52
C ASP A 63 -12.68 -8.16 -5.03
N LYS A 64 -11.71 -7.85 -5.88
CA LYS A 64 -11.75 -8.08 -7.33
C LYS A 64 -11.06 -9.37 -7.80
N LYS A 65 -10.57 -10.23 -6.90
CA LYS A 65 -9.99 -11.51 -7.32
C LYS A 65 -11.09 -12.45 -7.82
N GLU A 66 -10.82 -13.09 -8.95
CA GLU A 66 -11.67 -14.16 -9.47
C GLU A 66 -11.51 -15.46 -8.65
N PRO A 67 -12.53 -16.34 -8.64
CA PRO A 67 -12.42 -17.66 -8.05
C PRO A 67 -11.29 -18.46 -8.71
N ILE A 68 -10.54 -19.23 -7.91
CA ILE A 68 -9.53 -20.17 -8.43
C ILE A 68 -10.16 -21.47 -8.92
N LYS A 69 -11.35 -21.82 -8.44
CA LYS A 69 -12.08 -23.04 -8.79
C LYS A 69 -13.56 -22.91 -8.42
N PHE A 70 -14.40 -23.80 -8.96
CA PHE A 70 -15.76 -24.06 -8.47
C PHE A 70 -15.88 -25.46 -7.87
N TYR A 71 -16.58 -25.59 -6.74
CA TYR A 71 -16.99 -26.87 -6.16
C TYR A 71 -18.52 -26.97 -6.16
N LYS A 72 -19.08 -27.84 -7.03
CA LYS A 72 -20.52 -28.04 -7.17
C LYS A 72 -21.34 -26.74 -7.36
N GLU A 73 -20.78 -25.71 -8.00
CA GLU A 73 -21.31 -24.33 -8.18
C GLU A 73 -20.89 -23.30 -7.12
N THR A 74 -20.26 -23.71 -6.01
CA THR A 74 -19.69 -22.75 -5.04
C THR A 74 -18.33 -22.25 -5.53
N PRO A 75 -18.12 -20.94 -5.71
CA PRO A 75 -16.81 -20.39 -6.05
C PRO A 75 -15.85 -20.56 -4.87
N LEU A 76 -14.65 -21.07 -5.16
CA LEU A 76 -13.55 -21.19 -4.22
C LEU A 76 -12.57 -20.06 -4.51
N TYR A 77 -12.38 -19.20 -3.51
CA TYR A 77 -11.43 -18.11 -3.54
C TYR A 77 -10.17 -18.50 -2.78
N PRO A 78 -9.02 -17.91 -3.13
CA PRO A 78 -7.82 -18.09 -2.36
C PRO A 78 -7.96 -17.34 -1.01
N ILE A 79 -7.23 -17.77 0.03
CA ILE A 79 -7.47 -17.32 1.41
C ILE A 79 -7.26 -15.81 1.59
N GLU A 80 -6.38 -15.22 0.79
CA GLU A 80 -6.05 -13.80 0.81
C GLU A 80 -7.16 -12.87 0.29
N ILE A 81 -8.31 -13.42 -0.16
CA ILE A 81 -9.51 -12.63 -0.47
C ILE A 81 -9.99 -11.81 0.74
N ASN A 82 -9.73 -12.30 1.96
CA ASN A 82 -10.10 -11.66 3.22
C ASN A 82 -9.03 -10.70 3.76
N SER A 83 -7.89 -10.57 3.08
CA SER A 83 -6.84 -9.63 3.47
C SER A 83 -7.26 -8.21 3.12
N ASN A 84 -7.23 -7.32 4.12
CA ASN A 84 -7.53 -5.90 3.96
C ASN A 84 -6.52 -5.06 4.71
N LEU A 85 -6.14 -3.93 4.13
CA LEU A 85 -5.39 -2.87 4.79
C LEU A 85 -6.23 -1.60 4.79
N PHE A 86 -6.25 -0.91 5.92
CA PHE A 86 -6.95 0.37 6.08
C PHE A 86 -5.95 1.43 6.51
N ILE A 87 -5.95 2.55 5.79
CA ILE A 87 -5.07 3.70 6.04
C ILE A 87 -5.96 4.91 6.28
N ASP A 88 -5.86 5.52 7.46
CA ASP A 88 -6.51 6.81 7.71
C ASP A 88 -5.72 7.91 6.99
N ILE A 89 -6.30 8.49 5.94
CA ILE A 89 -5.62 9.50 5.14
C ILE A 89 -5.35 10.79 5.91
N THR A 90 -6.09 11.06 6.99
CA THR A 90 -5.83 12.23 7.85
C THR A 90 -4.57 12.09 8.67
N LYS A 91 -4.04 10.86 8.77
CA LYS A 91 -2.79 10.55 9.46
C LYS A 91 -1.58 10.55 8.53
N ILE A 92 -1.77 10.81 7.24
CA ILE A 92 -0.66 10.96 6.29
C ILE A 92 -0.07 12.36 6.45
N GLU A 93 1.19 12.43 6.86
CA GLU A 93 1.95 13.66 6.98
C GLU A 93 2.54 14.07 5.63
N LEU A 94 3.13 13.12 4.92
CA LEU A 94 3.84 13.38 3.67
C LEU A 94 3.61 12.23 2.67
N VAL A 95 3.40 12.62 1.41
CA VAL A 95 3.37 11.70 0.28
C VAL A 95 4.58 11.97 -0.60
N GLU A 96 5.41 10.95 -0.80
CA GLU A 96 6.62 10.99 -1.62
C GLU A 96 6.47 10.08 -2.83
N ASN A 97 6.75 10.61 -4.01
CA ASN A 97 6.92 9.80 -5.22
C ASN A 97 8.40 9.39 -5.28
N VAL A 98 8.67 8.10 -5.09
CA VAL A 98 10.04 7.59 -4.95
C VAL A 98 10.71 7.56 -6.33
N GLU A 99 11.97 7.98 -6.39
CA GLU A 99 12.83 7.84 -7.57
C GLU A 99 13.71 6.58 -7.42
N ASP A 100 14.11 5.96 -8.54
CA ASP A 100 15.02 4.79 -8.57
C ASP A 100 14.63 3.57 -7.71
N PHE A 101 13.37 3.14 -7.79
CA PHE A 101 12.78 2.06 -6.96
C PHE A 101 12.86 0.64 -7.56
N LYS A 102 13.77 0.35 -8.49
CA LYS A 102 13.74 -0.89 -9.32
C LYS A 102 13.71 -2.19 -8.50
N ASP A 103 14.32 -2.21 -7.33
CA ASP A 103 14.48 -3.41 -6.48
C ASP A 103 13.62 -3.37 -5.20
N TRP A 104 12.65 -2.47 -5.13
CA TRP A 104 11.84 -2.27 -3.91
C TRP A 104 10.76 -3.34 -3.69
N PHE A 105 10.34 -4.03 -4.74
CA PHE A 105 9.25 -5.01 -4.67
C PHE A 105 9.62 -6.28 -5.43
N MET A 106 9.04 -7.41 -5.03
CA MET A 106 9.23 -8.67 -5.75
C MET A 106 8.79 -8.59 -7.22
N PHE A 107 7.68 -7.92 -7.51
CA PHE A 107 7.25 -7.67 -8.90
C PHE A 107 7.55 -6.24 -9.35
N PRO A 108 7.84 -6.03 -10.64
CA PRO A 108 8.09 -4.70 -11.18
C PRO A 108 6.91 -3.76 -10.92
N SER A 109 7.22 -2.58 -10.41
CA SER A 109 6.26 -1.49 -10.26
C SER A 109 6.50 -0.43 -11.34
N SER A 110 5.42 0.18 -11.84
CA SER A 110 5.48 1.36 -12.71
C SER A 110 5.79 2.63 -11.92
N ARG A 111 5.49 2.61 -10.61
CA ARG A 111 5.65 3.70 -9.67
C ARG A 111 5.70 3.17 -8.25
N VAL A 112 6.44 3.86 -7.39
CA VAL A 112 6.44 3.61 -5.95
C VAL A 112 6.17 4.92 -5.21
N ILE A 113 5.26 4.87 -4.25
CA ILE A 113 4.88 6.01 -3.41
C ILE A 113 5.06 5.65 -1.94
N ASN A 114 5.76 6.48 -1.19
CA ASN A 114 5.80 6.38 0.27
C ASN A 114 4.74 7.27 0.90
N LEU A 115 3.98 6.71 1.83
CA LEU A 115 3.09 7.43 2.72
C LEU A 115 3.74 7.46 4.10
N TYR A 116 4.22 8.63 4.51
CA TYR A 116 4.75 8.85 5.84
C TYR A 116 3.61 9.22 6.77
N MET A 117 3.39 8.40 7.79
CA MET A 117 2.34 8.62 8.77
C MET A 117 2.83 9.59 9.86
N PHE A 118 1.92 10.34 10.49
CA PHE A 118 2.26 11.07 11.70
C PHE A 118 2.72 10.09 12.80
N PRO A 119 3.80 10.42 13.53
CA PRO A 119 4.27 9.61 14.65
C PRO A 119 3.27 9.64 15.81
N GLU A 120 3.14 8.54 16.56
CA GLU A 120 2.16 8.43 17.66
C GLU A 120 2.37 9.47 18.76
N ASN A 121 3.62 9.88 18.98
CA ASN A 121 3.99 10.90 19.97
C ASN A 121 3.86 12.35 19.45
N ASN A 122 3.38 12.55 18.20
CA ASN A 122 3.33 13.83 17.47
C ASN A 122 4.68 14.57 17.35
N ASN A 123 5.80 13.93 17.68
CA ASN A 123 7.13 14.50 17.52
C ASN A 123 7.75 13.95 16.24
N VAL A 124 8.15 14.84 15.34
CA VAL A 124 8.83 14.45 14.09
C VAL A 124 10.30 14.13 14.40
N ASP A 125 10.52 13.02 15.08
CA ASP A 125 11.84 12.51 15.52
C ASP A 125 12.41 11.44 14.58
N GLY A 126 11.69 11.12 13.49
CA GLY A 126 12.06 10.09 12.52
C GLY A 126 11.44 8.72 12.80
N HIS A 127 10.84 8.50 13.97
CA HIS A 127 10.13 7.27 14.32
C HIS A 127 8.69 7.34 13.86
N ARG A 128 8.45 6.98 12.59
CA ARG A 128 7.09 6.95 12.04
C ARG A 128 6.88 5.75 11.12
N ASN A 129 5.64 5.28 11.10
CA ASN A 129 5.23 4.25 10.16
C ASN A 129 5.32 4.79 8.73
N ILE A 130 5.81 3.95 7.83
CA ILE A 130 5.89 4.22 6.40
C ILE A 130 5.15 3.13 5.67
N ILE A 131 4.24 3.54 4.80
CA ILE A 131 3.51 2.63 3.92
C ILE A 131 4.00 2.87 2.50
N THR A 132 4.74 1.93 1.97
CA THR A 132 5.26 1.97 0.61
C THR A 132 4.26 1.28 -0.30
N VAL A 133 3.75 2.00 -1.30
CA VAL A 133 2.76 1.52 -2.26
C VAL A 133 3.40 1.40 -3.64
N GLY A 134 3.58 0.17 -4.10
CA GLY A 134 4.01 -0.17 -5.45
C GLY A 134 2.82 -0.34 -6.40
N PHE A 135 2.85 0.39 -7.50
CA PHE A 135 1.85 0.31 -8.57
C PHE A 135 2.29 -0.77 -9.56
N ARG A 136 1.68 -1.96 -9.51
CA ARG A 136 2.16 -3.12 -10.27
C ARG A 136 2.14 -2.87 -11.78
N LEU A 137 3.22 -3.26 -12.47
CA LEU A 137 3.37 -3.01 -13.91
C LEU A 137 2.60 -4.03 -14.78
N CYS A 138 2.54 -5.28 -14.35
CA CYS A 138 1.93 -6.43 -15.05
C CYS A 138 1.15 -7.29 -14.07
#